data_AF-A0A9W6TKE6-F1
#
_entry.id   AF-A0A9W6TKE6-F1
#
_cell.length_a   1.000
_cell.length_b   1.000
_cell.length_c   1.000
_cell.angle_alpha   90.00
_cell.angle_beta   90.00
_cell.angle_gamma   90.00
#
_symmetry.space_group_name_H-M   'P 1'
#
loop_
_entity.id
_entity.type
_entity.pdbx_description
1 polymer ?
#
loop_
_entity_poly.entity_id
_entity_poly.type
_entity_poly.pdbx_seq_one_letter_code
_entity_poly.pdbx_strand_id
1 'polypeptide(L)'
;MLCPHTRRLADHWATTKTGAVPAGTFGRHMSKAWFWWILQNLHFSNNADQQAGTDRAWKVRPVVGVLLKTFRAGYDFPPVLSFDEAIIPSRSRHNVTRQLDVYCGSDQHASELGGHLSTRFSADPNSGPAAVIRNLHEILPSPEDGVFHVVVTDRFYTSAKLALQLLARNIYMVGTIQTNEAGYPQKVKAETETRPKGVPCGDTKLAIAKACLELTLLRW
;
A
#
# COMPACT_ATOMS: atom_id res chain seq x y z
N MET A 1 -1.77 15.92 13.29
CA MET A 1 -2.72 16.68 12.45
C MET A 1 -1.89 17.45 11.43
N LEU A 2 -1.77 16.95 10.19
CA LEU A 2 -1.08 17.66 9.11
C LEU A 2 -1.80 18.99 8.91
N CYS A 3 -1.07 20.11 8.96
CA CYS A 3 -1.65 21.45 8.84
C CYS A 3 -2.59 21.49 7.63
N PRO A 4 -3.87 21.89 7.80
CA PRO A 4 -4.75 22.06 6.66
C PRO A 4 -4.11 23.12 5.74
N HIS A 5 -3.95 22.77 4.46
CA HIS A 5 -3.60 23.73 3.42
C HIS A 5 -4.70 24.81 3.38
N THR A 6 -4.52 25.84 4.20
CA THR A 6 -5.44 26.99 4.34
C THR A 6 -5.28 27.98 3.18
N ARG A 7 -4.28 27.77 2.31
CA ARG A 7 -3.93 28.68 1.22
C ARG A 7 -4.03 28.02 -0.14
N ARG A 8 -4.41 28.82 -1.13
CA ARG A 8 -4.60 28.37 -2.52
C ARG A 8 -3.23 28.30 -3.21
N LEU A 9 -3.06 27.40 -4.16
CA LEU A 9 -1.83 27.29 -4.96
C LEU A 9 -1.47 28.63 -5.64
N ALA A 10 -2.47 29.45 -5.98
CA ALA A 10 -2.30 30.79 -6.53
C ALA A 10 -1.49 31.75 -5.62
N ASP A 11 -1.46 31.51 -4.30
CA ASP A 11 -0.83 32.41 -3.32
C ASP A 11 0.70 32.39 -3.43
N HIS A 12 1.28 31.38 -4.09
CA HIS A 12 2.74 31.32 -4.35
C HIS A 12 3.23 32.39 -5.35
N TRP A 13 2.32 33.05 -6.08
CA TRP A 13 2.61 34.21 -6.91
C TRP A 13 2.32 35.55 -6.24
N ALA A 14 1.83 35.54 -4.98
CA ALA A 14 1.59 36.78 -4.25
C ALA A 14 2.89 37.54 -4.03
N THR A 15 2.89 38.83 -4.35
CA THR A 15 4.02 39.75 -4.13
C THR A 15 4.06 40.28 -2.69
N THR A 16 3.03 40.01 -1.90
CA THR A 16 2.96 40.30 -0.47
C THR A 16 3.44 39.10 0.35
N LYS A 17 4.21 39.38 1.40
CA LYS A 17 4.61 38.33 2.36
C LYS A 17 3.45 38.09 3.32
N THR A 18 3.09 36.83 3.53
CA THR A 18 2.06 36.46 4.51
C THR A 18 2.54 35.28 5.33
N GLY A 19 2.86 35.49 6.60
CA GLY A 19 3.45 34.46 7.46
C GLY A 19 4.85 34.03 7.01
N ALA A 20 5.14 32.72 7.05
CA ALA A 20 6.47 32.16 6.73
C ALA A 20 6.76 31.99 5.22
N VAL A 21 5.81 32.33 4.32
CA VAL A 21 5.99 32.15 2.87
C VAL A 21 6.64 33.41 2.26
N PRO A 22 7.79 33.28 1.57
CA PRO A 22 8.40 34.42 0.89
C PRO A 22 7.56 34.88 -0.29
N ALA A 23 7.47 36.20 -0.47
CA ALA A 23 6.77 36.81 -1.59
C ALA A 23 7.38 36.43 -2.95
N GLY A 24 6.51 36.14 -3.91
CA GLY A 24 6.85 35.98 -5.33
C GLY A 24 7.77 34.81 -5.64
N THR A 25 7.77 33.74 -4.84
CA THR A 25 8.65 32.58 -5.04
C THR A 25 8.47 31.95 -6.42
N PHE A 26 7.23 31.65 -6.81
CA PHE A 26 6.97 31.02 -8.11
C PHE A 26 7.07 32.03 -9.27
N GLY A 27 6.68 33.27 -9.01
CA GLY A 27 6.74 34.37 -9.99
C GLY A 27 8.15 34.66 -10.52
N ARG A 28 9.20 34.29 -9.78
CA ARG A 28 10.60 34.37 -10.24
C ARG A 28 10.93 33.39 -11.37
N HIS A 29 10.23 32.26 -11.44
CA HIS A 29 10.51 31.20 -12.40
C HIS A 29 9.49 31.19 -13.55
N MET A 30 8.20 31.43 -13.26
CA MET A 30 7.17 31.48 -14.29
C MET A 30 5.96 32.30 -13.87
N SER A 31 5.27 32.88 -14.86
CA SER A 31 4.03 33.60 -14.61
C SER A 31 2.92 32.64 -14.17
N LYS A 32 1.99 33.13 -13.35
CA LYS A 32 0.83 32.37 -12.89
C LYS A 32 0.00 31.85 -14.07
N ALA A 33 -0.24 32.70 -15.07
CA ALA A 33 -1.02 32.35 -16.25
C ALA A 33 -0.37 31.21 -17.04
N TRP A 34 0.95 31.28 -17.23
CA TRP A 34 1.71 30.24 -17.93
C TRP A 34 1.68 28.91 -17.18
N PHE A 35 1.86 28.93 -15.86
CA PHE A 35 1.76 27.71 -15.04
C PHE A 35 0.40 27.01 -15.19
N TRP A 36 -0.70 27.75 -15.09
CA TRP A 36 -2.04 27.18 -15.25
C TRP A 36 -2.28 26.66 -16.66
N TRP A 37 -1.78 27.36 -17.68
CA TRP A 37 -1.86 26.90 -19.06
C TRP A 37 -1.13 25.57 -19.27
N ILE A 38 0.09 25.42 -18.73
CA ILE A 38 0.81 24.14 -18.73
C ILE A 38 0.01 23.07 -17.99
N LEU A 39 -0.41 23.36 -16.74
CA LEU A 39 -1.07 22.38 -15.88
C LEU A 39 -2.37 21.85 -16.50
N GLN A 40 -3.12 22.70 -17.21
CA GLN A 40 -4.35 22.32 -17.89
C GLN A 40 -4.12 21.39 -19.10
N ASN A 41 -2.96 21.50 -19.75
CA ASN A 41 -2.62 20.77 -20.96
C ASN A 41 -1.56 19.68 -20.73
N LEU A 42 -1.25 19.37 -19.47
CA LEU A 42 -0.25 18.37 -19.11
C LEU A 42 -0.82 16.96 -19.36
N HIS A 43 -0.21 16.25 -20.31
CA HIS A 43 -0.60 14.90 -20.71
C HIS A 43 0.64 14.01 -20.83
N PHE A 44 0.52 12.76 -20.38
CA PHE A 44 1.62 11.79 -20.42
C PHE A 44 1.37 10.63 -21.39
N SER A 45 0.13 10.41 -21.82
CA SER A 45 -0.29 9.25 -22.61
C SER A 45 -1.07 9.64 -23.88
N ASN A 46 -1.06 8.76 -24.88
CA ASN A 46 -1.85 8.92 -26.09
C ASN A 46 -3.26 8.35 -25.90
N ASN A 47 -4.31 9.17 -26.08
CA ASN A 47 -5.71 8.72 -25.93
C ASN A 47 -6.21 7.88 -27.11
N ALA A 48 -5.51 7.88 -28.25
CA ALA A 48 -5.84 7.05 -29.41
C ALA A 48 -5.30 5.60 -29.27
N ASP A 49 -4.49 5.34 -28.23
CA ASP A 49 -3.98 4.01 -27.95
C ASP A 49 -5.11 3.07 -27.51
N GLN A 50 -5.07 1.82 -27.95
CA GLN A 50 -6.05 0.80 -27.56
C GLN A 50 -6.05 0.57 -26.04
N GLN A 51 -4.90 0.74 -25.38
CA GLN A 51 -4.77 0.62 -23.93
C GLN A 51 -5.57 1.68 -23.17
N ALA A 52 -5.91 2.81 -23.80
CA ALA A 52 -6.77 3.83 -23.19
C ALA A 52 -8.19 3.30 -22.91
N GLY A 53 -8.65 2.28 -23.63
CA GLY A 53 -9.95 1.64 -23.42
C GLY A 53 -9.94 0.54 -22.36
N THR A 54 -8.78 -0.03 -22.02
CA THR A 54 -8.66 -1.21 -21.14
C THR A 54 -8.00 -0.89 -19.81
N ASP A 55 -6.99 -0.03 -19.80
CA ASP A 55 -6.26 0.39 -18.61
C ASP A 55 -6.87 1.65 -17.99
N ARG A 56 -7.50 1.50 -16.82
CA ARG A 56 -8.14 2.61 -16.08
C ARG A 56 -7.14 3.69 -15.66
N ALA A 57 -5.86 3.34 -15.49
CA ALA A 57 -4.80 4.27 -15.10
C ALA A 57 -3.93 4.72 -16.27
N TRP A 58 -4.36 4.47 -17.52
CA TRP A 58 -3.57 4.77 -18.74
C TRP A 58 -2.98 6.19 -18.77
N LYS A 59 -3.76 7.17 -18.30
CA LYS A 59 -3.36 8.59 -18.25
C LYS A 59 -2.09 8.87 -17.44
N VAL A 60 -1.80 8.03 -16.44
CA VAL A 60 -0.62 8.16 -15.57
C VAL A 60 0.35 7.00 -15.72
N ARG A 61 0.00 5.97 -16.51
CA ARG A 61 0.81 4.77 -16.72
C ARG A 61 2.27 5.07 -17.11
N PRO A 62 2.57 6.04 -18.01
CA PRO A 62 3.95 6.34 -18.36
C PRO A 62 4.76 6.89 -17.19
N VAL A 63 4.13 7.74 -16.35
CA VAL A 63 4.77 8.29 -15.14
C VAL A 63 5.02 7.17 -14.12
N VAL A 64 4.02 6.33 -13.87
CA VAL A 64 4.12 5.18 -12.96
C VAL A 64 5.23 4.24 -13.43
N GLY A 65 5.29 3.93 -14.72
CA GLY A 65 6.33 3.05 -15.29
C GLY A 65 7.74 3.60 -15.09
N VAL A 66 7.94 4.91 -15.29
CA VAL A 66 9.24 5.55 -15.02
C VAL A 66 9.58 5.46 -13.53
N LEU A 67 8.65 5.80 -12.64
CA LEU A 67 8.87 5.75 -11.19
C LEU A 67 9.20 4.33 -10.71
N LEU A 68 8.45 3.32 -11.15
CA LEU A 68 8.71 1.93 -10.80
C LEU A 68 10.09 1.48 -11.29
N LYS A 69 10.46 1.83 -12.53
CA LYS A 69 11.78 1.51 -13.08
C LYS A 69 12.90 2.18 -12.28
N THR A 70 12.79 3.48 -11.99
CA THR A 70 13.85 4.23 -11.30
C THR A 70 13.97 3.83 -9.84
N PHE A 71 12.86 3.63 -9.14
CA PHE A 71 12.89 3.19 -7.75
C PHE A 71 13.42 1.76 -7.63
N ARG A 72 12.99 0.82 -8.47
CA ARG A 72 13.56 -0.54 -8.45
C ARG A 72 15.07 -0.56 -8.68
N ALA A 73 15.57 0.29 -9.57
CA ALA A 73 17.00 0.35 -9.86
C ALA A 73 17.84 1.00 -8.75
N GLY A 74 17.23 1.86 -7.93
CA GLY A 74 17.94 2.61 -6.88
C GLY A 74 17.57 2.22 -5.45
N TYR A 75 16.72 1.22 -5.26
CA TYR A 75 16.25 0.79 -3.94
C TYR A 75 16.97 -0.47 -3.49
N ASP A 76 17.87 -0.31 -2.53
CA ASP A 76 18.50 -1.43 -1.85
C ASP A 76 17.51 -2.04 -0.85
N PHE A 77 17.20 -3.33 -1.02
CA PHE A 77 16.21 -3.99 -0.19
C PHE A 77 16.69 -4.18 1.25
N PRO A 78 16.03 -3.57 2.24
CA PRO A 78 16.37 -3.79 3.63
C PRO A 78 15.93 -5.21 4.08
N PRO A 79 16.58 -5.77 5.11
CA PRO A 79 16.17 -7.05 5.70
C PRO A 79 14.75 -7.03 6.29
N VAL A 80 14.22 -5.85 6.62
CA VAL A 80 12.88 -5.67 7.20
C VAL A 80 12.11 -4.64 6.37
N LEU A 81 10.92 -5.03 5.92
CA LEU A 81 10.02 -4.25 5.09
C LEU A 81 8.69 -4.04 5.82
N SER A 82 8.06 -2.89 5.62
CA SER A 82 6.67 -2.65 6.00
C SER A 82 5.78 -2.63 4.77
N PHE A 83 4.62 -3.27 4.84
CA PHE A 83 3.62 -3.25 3.78
C PHE A 83 2.30 -2.68 4.32
N ASP A 84 1.84 -1.61 3.68
CA ASP A 84 0.63 -0.87 4.04
C ASP A 84 0.07 -0.13 2.81
N GLU A 85 -1.14 0.40 2.90
CA GLU A 85 -1.75 1.27 1.90
C GLU A 85 -1.34 2.74 2.08
N ALA A 86 -1.19 3.44 0.96
CA ALA A 86 -1.19 4.90 0.94
C ALA A 86 -2.50 5.41 0.31
N ILE A 87 -3.15 6.37 0.96
CA ILE A 87 -4.37 7.00 0.43
C ILE A 87 -4.03 8.36 -0.17
N ILE A 88 -4.29 8.52 -1.47
CA ILE A 88 -4.23 9.82 -2.14
C ILE A 88 -5.64 10.43 -2.16
N PRO A 89 -5.87 11.58 -1.51
CA PRO A 89 -7.18 12.21 -1.50
C PRO A 89 -7.52 12.72 -2.91
N SER A 90 -8.73 12.40 -3.38
CA SER A 90 -9.28 12.87 -4.65
C SER A 90 -10.42 13.84 -4.42
N ARG A 91 -10.33 15.02 -5.04
CA ARG A 91 -11.42 16.02 -5.05
C ARG A 91 -12.30 15.89 -6.30
N SER A 92 -12.09 14.85 -7.11
CA SER A 92 -12.87 14.65 -8.33
C SER A 92 -14.30 14.26 -7.98
N ARG A 93 -15.27 14.95 -8.57
CA ARG A 93 -16.70 14.59 -8.47
C ARG A 93 -17.03 13.22 -9.07
N HIS A 94 -16.16 12.68 -9.91
CA HIS A 94 -16.34 11.37 -10.56
C HIS A 94 -15.77 10.22 -9.72
N ASN A 95 -15.06 10.52 -8.63
CA ASN A 95 -14.61 9.53 -7.67
C ASN A 95 -15.50 9.64 -6.42
N VAL A 96 -16.44 8.70 -6.28
CA VAL A 96 -17.43 8.69 -5.19
C VAL A 96 -16.76 8.49 -3.83
N THR A 97 -15.72 7.66 -3.74
CA THR A 97 -14.97 7.42 -2.50
C THR A 97 -14.08 8.61 -2.13
N ARG A 98 -13.84 9.54 -3.06
CA ARG A 98 -12.95 10.72 -2.90
C ARG A 98 -11.53 10.34 -2.48
N GLN A 99 -11.13 9.10 -2.75
CA GLN A 99 -9.87 8.51 -2.34
C GLN A 99 -9.35 7.60 -3.45
N LEU A 100 -8.03 7.56 -3.59
CA LEU A 100 -7.32 6.60 -4.44
C LEU A 100 -6.39 5.82 -3.53
N ASP A 101 -6.66 4.53 -3.41
CA ASP A 101 -5.85 3.62 -2.60
C ASP A 101 -4.68 3.14 -3.47
N VAL A 102 -3.47 3.42 -3.01
CA VAL A 102 -2.22 3.07 -3.68
C VAL A 102 -1.54 1.99 -2.86
N TYR A 103 -1.43 0.82 -3.45
CA TYR A 103 -0.67 -0.30 -2.90
C TYR A 103 0.75 -0.26 -3.47
N CYS A 104 1.77 -0.56 -2.65
CA CYS A 104 3.13 -0.75 -3.14
C CYS A 104 3.17 -1.98 -4.06
N GLY A 105 3.26 -1.78 -5.37
CA GLY A 105 3.59 -2.82 -6.36
C GLY A 105 2.91 -2.63 -7.72
N SER A 106 3.09 -3.61 -8.62
CA SER A 106 2.64 -3.53 -10.01
C SER A 106 1.12 -3.72 -10.14
N ASP A 107 0.52 -3.03 -11.13
CA ASP A 107 -0.85 -3.33 -11.54
C ASP A 107 -0.92 -4.70 -12.22
N GLN A 108 -1.98 -5.47 -11.94
CA GLN A 108 -2.30 -6.68 -12.69
C GLN A 108 -3.17 -6.35 -13.90
N HIS A 109 -2.75 -6.78 -15.08
CA HIS A 109 -3.61 -6.77 -16.25
C HIS A 109 -4.54 -8.00 -16.21
N ALA A 110 -5.83 -7.81 -16.54
CA ALA A 110 -6.81 -8.89 -16.62
C ALA A 110 -6.38 -10.05 -17.56
N SER A 111 -5.45 -9.79 -18.49
CA SER A 111 -4.84 -10.77 -19.39
C SER A 111 -3.92 -11.78 -18.70
N GLU A 112 -3.40 -11.47 -17.51
CA GLU A 112 -2.50 -12.35 -16.75
C GLU A 112 -3.25 -13.39 -15.91
N LEU A 113 -4.58 -13.25 -15.78
CA LEU A 113 -5.46 -14.17 -15.04
C LEU A 113 -5.87 -15.42 -15.83
N GLY A 114 -5.24 -15.70 -16.98
CA GLY A 114 -5.40 -16.96 -17.69
C GLY A 114 -6.86 -17.38 -17.91
N GLY A 115 -7.68 -16.51 -18.52
CA GLY A 115 -8.93 -16.89 -19.21
C GLY A 115 -9.98 -17.74 -18.48
N HIS A 116 -9.87 -17.98 -17.17
CA HIS A 116 -10.80 -18.86 -16.46
C HIS A 116 -11.52 -18.11 -15.33
N LEU A 117 -12.81 -17.86 -15.59
CA LEU A 117 -13.93 -17.70 -14.65
C LEU A 117 -13.58 -17.08 -13.28
N SER A 118 -13.91 -15.80 -13.13
CA SER A 118 -13.83 -15.01 -11.89
C SER A 118 -14.69 -15.52 -10.72
N THR A 119 -15.23 -16.74 -10.81
CA THR A 119 -16.20 -17.29 -9.85
C THR A 119 -15.61 -18.35 -8.91
N ARG A 120 -14.30 -18.63 -8.96
CA ARG A 120 -13.67 -19.61 -8.03
C ARG A 120 -12.80 -19.04 -6.91
N PHE A 121 -12.56 -17.73 -6.89
CA PHE A 121 -11.84 -17.09 -5.79
C PHE A 121 -12.72 -15.99 -5.18
N SER A 122 -13.18 -16.22 -3.94
CA SER A 122 -14.00 -15.29 -3.16
C SER A 122 -13.25 -14.00 -2.76
N ALA A 123 -11.96 -13.90 -3.06
CA ALA A 123 -11.11 -12.76 -2.74
C ALA A 123 -10.72 -12.04 -4.03
N ASP A 124 -10.85 -10.72 -4.04
CA ASP A 124 -10.29 -9.87 -5.08
C ASP A 124 -8.76 -10.11 -5.14
N PRO A 125 -8.21 -10.56 -6.28
CA PRO A 125 -6.78 -10.86 -6.41
C PRO A 125 -5.90 -9.61 -6.25
N ASN A 126 -6.49 -8.41 -6.22
CA ASN A 126 -5.78 -7.14 -6.12
C ASN A 126 -5.67 -6.58 -4.70
N SER A 127 -6.26 -7.22 -3.69
CA SER A 127 -6.29 -6.70 -2.32
C SER A 127 -5.99 -7.76 -1.26
N GLY A 128 -5.78 -7.30 -0.02
CA GLY A 128 -5.52 -8.14 1.14
C GLY A 128 -4.27 -9.03 0.98
N PRO A 129 -4.26 -10.25 1.56
CA PRO A 129 -3.08 -11.10 1.58
C PRO A 129 -2.48 -11.43 0.19
N ALA A 130 -3.32 -11.51 -0.85
CA ALA A 130 -2.88 -11.82 -2.21
C ALA A 130 -2.02 -10.70 -2.80
N ALA A 131 -2.37 -9.44 -2.52
CA ALA A 131 -1.60 -8.28 -2.94
C ALA A 131 -0.18 -8.29 -2.33
N VAL A 132 -0.04 -8.71 -1.07
CA VAL A 132 1.27 -8.79 -0.39
C VAL A 132 2.21 -9.72 -1.16
N ILE A 133 1.80 -10.95 -1.44
CA ILE A 133 2.65 -11.93 -2.14
C ILE A 133 3.03 -11.44 -3.52
N ARG A 134 2.06 -10.93 -4.28
CA ARG A 134 2.27 -10.42 -5.63
C ARG A 134 3.32 -9.30 -5.63
N ASN A 135 3.12 -8.32 -4.77
CA ASN A 135 3.97 -7.15 -4.73
C ASN A 135 5.36 -7.47 -4.18
N LEU A 136 5.47 -8.35 -3.18
CA LEU A 136 6.75 -8.83 -2.69
C LEU A 136 7.53 -9.60 -3.77
N HIS A 137 6.86 -10.40 -4.58
CA HIS A 137 7.51 -11.13 -5.70
C HIS A 137 8.09 -10.19 -6.77
N GLU A 138 7.46 -9.03 -6.98
CA GLU A 138 7.91 -8.03 -7.96
C GLU A 138 9.10 -7.20 -7.49
N ILE A 139 9.31 -7.12 -6.18
CA ILE A 139 10.28 -6.21 -5.59
C ILE A 139 11.47 -6.96 -4.97
N LEU A 140 11.24 -8.12 -4.36
CA LEU A 140 12.30 -8.89 -3.73
C LEU A 140 13.16 -9.61 -4.78
N PRO A 141 14.46 -9.77 -4.52
CA PRO A 141 15.30 -10.64 -5.34
C PRO A 141 14.81 -12.08 -5.28
N SER A 142 15.33 -12.92 -6.18
CA SER A 142 15.09 -14.36 -6.10
C SER A 142 15.53 -14.89 -4.73
N PRO A 143 14.79 -15.83 -4.11
CA PRO A 143 15.17 -16.37 -2.82
C PRO A 143 16.56 -17.01 -2.89
N GLU A 144 17.42 -16.63 -1.96
CA GLU A 144 18.75 -17.23 -1.77
C GLU A 144 18.74 -18.06 -0.48
N ASP A 145 19.45 -19.20 -0.51
CA ASP A 145 19.55 -20.07 0.66
C ASP A 145 20.27 -19.35 1.81
N GLY A 146 19.65 -19.35 2.98
CA GLY A 146 20.18 -18.68 4.17
C GLY A 146 19.93 -17.18 4.24
N VAL A 147 19.34 -16.56 3.20
CA VAL A 147 18.95 -15.15 3.22
C VAL A 147 17.46 -15.03 3.50
N PHE A 148 17.11 -14.35 4.59
CA PHE A 148 15.73 -14.15 5.01
C PHE A 148 15.38 -12.67 5.07
N HIS A 149 14.15 -12.36 4.70
CA HIS A 149 13.55 -11.05 4.85
C HIS A 149 12.40 -11.10 5.85
N VAL A 150 12.03 -9.97 6.43
CA VAL A 150 10.84 -9.82 7.28
C VAL A 150 9.89 -8.83 6.62
N VAL A 151 8.63 -9.18 6.48
CA VAL A 151 7.56 -8.22 6.13
C VAL A 151 6.67 -7.96 7.34
N VAL A 152 6.43 -6.69 7.62
CA VAL A 152 5.53 -6.22 8.67
C VAL A 152 4.24 -5.73 8.03
N THR A 153 3.10 -6.26 8.45
CA THR A 153 1.78 -5.94 7.88
C THR A 153 0.77 -5.56 8.95
N ASP A 154 -0.23 -4.73 8.59
CA ASP A 154 -1.42 -4.53 9.43
C ASP A 154 -2.39 -5.74 9.32
N ARG A 155 -3.34 -5.81 10.25
CA ARG A 155 -4.37 -6.85 10.39
C ARG A 155 -5.25 -7.06 9.17
N PHE A 156 -5.34 -6.11 8.26
CA PHE A 156 -6.09 -6.31 7.02
C PHE A 156 -5.43 -7.36 6.11
N TYR A 157 -4.10 -7.46 6.17
CA TYR A 157 -3.31 -8.35 5.33
C TYR A 157 -2.90 -9.63 6.03
N THR A 158 -2.93 -9.65 7.35
CA THR A 158 -2.35 -10.73 8.12
C THR A 158 -3.24 -11.97 8.14
N SER A 159 -2.71 -13.11 7.67
CA SER A 159 -3.35 -14.42 7.83
C SER A 159 -2.33 -15.54 8.02
N ALA A 160 -2.74 -16.63 8.68
CA ALA A 160 -1.88 -17.80 8.87
C ALA A 160 -1.46 -18.43 7.53
N LYS A 161 -2.37 -18.43 6.54
CA LYS A 161 -2.08 -18.91 5.19
C LYS A 161 -0.98 -18.08 4.52
N LEU A 162 -1.07 -16.75 4.60
CA LEU A 162 -0.06 -15.86 4.05
C LEU A 162 1.31 -16.09 4.72
N ALA A 163 1.34 -16.18 6.04
CA ALA A 163 2.58 -16.41 6.79
C ALA A 163 3.30 -17.69 6.32
N LEU A 164 2.56 -18.79 6.12
CA LEU A 164 3.13 -20.04 5.61
C LEU A 164 3.62 -19.92 4.15
N GLN A 165 2.89 -19.19 3.30
CA GLN A 165 3.29 -18.97 1.91
C GLN A 165 4.56 -18.12 1.79
N LEU A 166 4.73 -17.13 2.67
CA LEU A 166 5.91 -16.29 2.75
C LEU A 166 7.10 -17.04 3.34
N LEU A 167 6.87 -17.86 4.37
CA LEU A 167 7.92 -18.67 4.98
C LEU A 167 8.57 -19.62 3.96
N ALA A 168 7.77 -20.22 3.07
CA ALA A 168 8.26 -21.05 1.96
C ALA A 168 9.13 -20.30 0.93
N ARG A 169 9.25 -18.98 1.04
CA ARG A 169 10.05 -18.09 0.18
C ARG A 169 11.15 -17.36 0.95
N ASN A 170 11.52 -17.86 2.13
CA ASN A 170 12.46 -17.22 3.05
C ASN A 170 12.02 -15.81 3.50
N ILE A 171 10.71 -15.60 3.64
CA ILE A 171 10.15 -14.33 4.14
C ILE A 171 9.38 -14.61 5.42
N TYR A 172 9.87 -14.08 6.54
CA TYR A 172 9.12 -14.02 7.78
C TYR A 172 8.07 -12.93 7.71
N MET A 173 6.98 -13.14 8.42
CA MET A 173 5.87 -12.20 8.47
C MET A 173 5.55 -11.85 9.92
N VAL A 174 5.41 -10.56 10.19
CA VAL A 174 5.02 -10.04 11.50
C VAL A 174 3.82 -9.13 11.30
N GLY A 175 2.78 -9.31 12.09
CA GLY A 175 1.60 -8.45 11.99
C GLY A 175 0.59 -8.75 13.08
N THR A 176 -0.33 -7.81 13.26
CA THR A 176 -1.55 -8.05 14.04
C THR A 176 -2.49 -8.91 13.19
N ILE A 177 -3.27 -9.80 13.78
CA ILE A 177 -4.22 -10.67 13.06
C ILE A 177 -5.64 -10.44 13.59
N GLN A 178 -6.64 -10.48 12.71
CA GLN A 178 -8.03 -10.40 13.18
C GLN A 178 -8.46 -11.73 13.82
N THR A 179 -9.24 -11.67 14.90
CA THR A 179 -9.60 -12.87 15.69
C THR A 179 -10.64 -13.78 15.01
N ASN A 180 -11.24 -13.31 13.91
CA ASN A 180 -12.14 -14.05 13.03
C ASN A 180 -11.39 -14.71 11.85
N GLU A 181 -10.08 -14.49 11.70
CA GLU A 181 -9.29 -15.13 10.65
C GLU A 181 -9.22 -16.65 10.80
N ALA A 182 -9.19 -17.32 9.65
CA ALA A 182 -9.03 -18.77 9.61
C ALA A 182 -7.66 -19.17 10.18
N GLY A 183 -7.66 -20.14 11.11
CA GLY A 183 -6.45 -20.58 11.80
C GLY A 183 -6.14 -19.82 13.09
N TYR A 184 -6.93 -18.80 13.46
CA TYR A 184 -6.78 -18.15 14.76
C TYR A 184 -7.08 -19.14 15.90
N PRO A 185 -6.19 -19.34 16.88
CA PRO A 185 -6.39 -20.33 17.93
C PRO A 185 -7.43 -19.85 18.95
N GLN A 186 -8.56 -20.56 19.05
CA GLN A 186 -9.65 -20.17 19.95
C GLN A 186 -9.23 -20.14 21.44
N LYS A 187 -8.28 -21.00 21.84
CA LYS A 187 -7.78 -21.08 23.23
C LYS A 187 -7.06 -19.80 23.71
N VAL A 188 -6.56 -18.98 22.80
CA VAL A 188 -5.94 -17.69 23.13
C VAL A 188 -6.87 -16.51 22.91
N LYS A 189 -8.05 -16.69 22.32
CA LYS A 189 -9.02 -15.60 22.16
C LYS A 189 -9.40 -15.03 23.52
N ALA A 190 -9.56 -13.71 23.59
CA ALA A 190 -10.06 -13.07 24.81
C ALA A 190 -11.56 -13.38 24.97
N GLU A 191 -11.99 -13.65 26.20
CA GLU A 191 -13.40 -13.91 26.52
C GLU A 191 -14.22 -12.61 26.50
N THR A 192 -13.57 -11.48 26.79
CA THR A 192 -14.18 -10.15 26.84
C THR A 192 -13.41 -9.18 25.93
N GLU A 193 -14.12 -8.25 25.30
CA GLU A 193 -13.50 -7.21 24.45
C GLU A 193 -12.67 -6.21 25.27
N THR A 194 -13.11 -5.96 26.50
CA THR A 194 -12.42 -5.08 27.44
C THR A 194 -11.82 -5.88 28.58
N ARG A 195 -10.69 -5.41 29.09
CA ARG A 195 -10.04 -6.02 30.26
C ARG A 195 -10.94 -5.90 31.49
N PRO A 196 -11.33 -7.01 32.16
CA PRO A 196 -12.12 -6.94 33.39
C PRO A 196 -11.41 -6.14 34.49
N LYS A 197 -12.19 -5.45 35.34
CA LYS A 197 -11.67 -4.75 36.52
C LYS A 197 -11.17 -5.80 37.53
N GLY A 198 -9.87 -6.07 37.54
CA GLY A 198 -9.23 -7.02 38.47
C GLY A 198 -8.12 -7.89 37.85
N VAL A 199 -8.08 -8.00 36.53
CA VAL A 199 -6.97 -8.68 35.84
C VAL A 199 -5.77 -7.73 35.78
N PRO A 200 -4.54 -8.13 36.15
CA PRO A 200 -3.34 -7.31 36.00
C PRO A 200 -3.14 -6.84 34.55
N CYS A 201 -2.49 -5.70 34.35
CA CYS A 201 -2.11 -5.25 33.01
C CYS A 201 -0.81 -5.93 32.62
N GLY A 202 -0.68 -6.39 31.37
CA GLY A 202 0.57 -6.95 30.84
C GLY A 202 0.67 -8.48 30.81
N ASP A 203 -0.40 -9.21 31.15
CA ASP A 203 -0.43 -10.67 31.00
C ASP A 203 -0.47 -11.06 29.52
N THR A 204 0.47 -11.89 29.09
CA THR A 204 0.53 -12.37 27.70
C THR A 204 0.22 -13.86 27.59
N LYS A 205 -0.34 -14.26 26.44
CA LYS A 205 -0.53 -15.67 26.07
C LYS A 205 0.17 -15.95 24.75
N LEU A 206 0.92 -17.03 24.70
CA LEU A 206 1.60 -17.51 23.50
C LEU A 206 0.91 -18.77 22.98
N ALA A 207 0.68 -18.84 21.68
CA ALA A 207 0.29 -20.06 20.98
C ALA A 207 1.31 -20.35 19.88
N ILE A 208 1.71 -21.62 19.78
CA ILE A 208 2.64 -22.12 18.76
C ILE A 208 1.90 -23.19 17.97
N ALA A 209 1.95 -23.11 16.64
CA ALA A 209 1.32 -24.12 15.80
C ALA A 209 2.10 -25.45 15.87
N LYS A 210 1.40 -26.56 16.14
CA LYS A 210 2.04 -27.87 16.26
C LYS A 210 2.70 -28.36 14.96
N ALA A 211 2.16 -27.96 13.82
CA ALA A 211 2.63 -28.38 12.50
C ALA A 211 3.76 -27.49 11.93
N CYS A 212 4.01 -26.33 12.53
CA CYS A 212 5.00 -25.35 12.08
C CYS A 212 5.37 -24.48 13.28
N LEU A 213 6.54 -24.73 13.88
CA LEU A 213 6.94 -24.09 15.13
C LEU A 213 7.28 -22.60 14.95
N GLU A 214 7.63 -22.22 13.73
CA GLU A 214 7.89 -20.87 13.28
C GLU A 214 6.60 -20.02 13.25
N LEU A 215 5.43 -20.66 13.16
CA LEU A 215 4.15 -19.98 13.21
C LEU A 215 3.71 -19.81 14.67
N THR A 216 4.01 -18.62 15.20
CA THR A 216 3.73 -18.23 16.58
C THR A 216 2.75 -17.06 16.63
N LEU A 217 1.86 -17.07 17.61
CA LEU A 217 0.92 -16.00 17.89
C LEU A 217 1.01 -15.59 19.36
N LEU A 218 1.20 -14.28 19.57
CA LEU A 218 1.21 -13.65 20.88
C LEU A 218 -0.06 -12.83 21.05
N ARG A 219 -0.73 -13.00 22.18
CA ARG A 219 -1.75 -12.07 22.69
C ARG A 219 -1.17 -11.33 23.89
N TRP A 220 -1.31 -10.02 23.92
CA TRP A 220 -0.94 -9.15 25.04
C TRP A 220 -2.11 -8.26 25.43
#